data_AF-A0A5K1CWE4-F1
#
_entry.id   AF-A0A5K1CWE4-F1
#
_cell.length_a   1.000
_cell.length_b   1.000
_cell.length_c   1.000
_cell.angle_alpha   90.00
_cell.angle_beta   90.00
_cell.angle_gamma   90.00
#
_symmetry.space_group_name_H-M   'P 1'
#
loop_
_entity.id
_entity.type
_entity.pdbx_description
1 polymer ?
#
loop_
_entity_poly.entity_id
_entity_poly.type
_entity_poly.pdbx_seq_one_letter_code
_entity_poly.pdbx_strand_id
1 'polypeptide(L)' 'TFLYQMLRGIAHCHSHRILHRDLKPQNLLIDRRTNAVKLADFGLARAFGIPVRPFTHE' A
#
# COMPACT_ATOMS: atom_id res chain seq x y z
N THR A 1 -2.54 15.90 8.56
CA THR A 1 -1.19 16.07 7.97
C THR A 1 -1.01 15.11 6.79
N PHE A 2 -0.05 15.35 5.88
CA PHE A 2 0.20 14.44 4.76
C PHE A 2 0.62 13.04 5.20
N LEU A 3 1.45 12.93 6.25
CA LEU A 3 1.85 11.64 6.83
C LEU A 3 0.64 10.81 7.28
N TYR A 4 -0.34 11.43 7.95
CA TYR A 4 -1.55 10.74 8.38
C TYR A 4 -2.35 10.17 7.19
N GLN A 5 -2.51 10.95 6.11
CA GLN A 5 -3.23 10.50 4.92
C GLN A 5 -2.50 9.35 4.21
N MET A 6 -1.17 9.43 4.12
CA MET A 6 -0.34 8.37 3.56
C MET A 6 -0.47 7.07 4.37
N LEU A 7 -0.36 7.16 5.70
CA LEU A 7 -0.52 6.01 6.60
C LEU A 7 -1.94 5.42 6.53
N ARG A 8 -2.97 6.25 6.39
CA ARG A 8 -4.34 5.79 6.16
C ARG A 8 -4.48 5.02 4.84
N GLY A 9 -3.88 5.53 3.76
CA GLY A 9 -3.85 4.84 2.47
C GLY A 9 -3.15 3.48 2.57
N ILE A 10 -2.01 3.43 3.26
CA ILE A 10 -1.27 2.18 3.46
C ILE A 10 -2.02 1.19 4.34
N ALA A 11 -2.65 1.65 5.42
CA ALA A 11 -3.50 0.82 6.25
C ALA A 11 -4.64 0.20 5.43
N HIS A 12 -5.24 0.97 4.52
CA HIS A 12 -6.25 0.46 3.59
C HIS A 12 -5.68 -0.60 2.63
N CYS A 13 -4.48 -0.41 2.06
CA CYS A 13 -3.84 -1.45 1.26
C CYS A 13 -3.61 -2.74 2.09
N HIS A 14 -3.13 -2.59 3.33
CA HIS A 14 -2.83 -3.71 4.21
C HIS A 14 -4.09 -4.48 4.66
N SER A 15 -5.22 -3.81 4.88
CA SER A 15 -6.49 -4.48 5.18
C SER A 15 -6.98 -5.33 4.01
N HIS A 16 -6.58 -4.98 2.78
CA HIS A 16 -6.85 -5.74 1.56
C HIS A 16 -5.73 -6.70 1.18
N ARG A 17 -4.80 -6.99 2.10
CA ARG A 17 -3.67 -7.90 1.87
C ARG A 17 -2.77 -7.47 0.73
N ILE A 18 -2.62 -6.16 0.47
CA ILE A 18 -1.73 -5.60 -0.57
C ILE A 18 -0.57 -4.83 0.06
N LEU A 19 0.67 -5.23 -0.21
CA LEU A 19 1.86 -4.42 0.06
C LEU A 19 2.12 -3.51 -1.14
N HIS A 20 2.28 -2.21 -0.91
CA HIS A 20 2.61 -1.24 -1.98
C HIS A 20 4.05 -1.40 -2.50
N ARG A 21 5.01 -1.64 -1.58
CA ARG A 21 6.46 -1.86 -1.81
C ARG A 21 7.27 -0.76 -2.52
N ASP A 22 6.61 0.21 -3.15
CA ASP A 22 7.27 1.35 -3.83
C ASP A 22 6.77 2.70 -3.29
N LEU A 23 6.95 2.93 -1.98
CA LEU A 23 6.59 4.19 -1.36
C LEU A 23 7.71 5.22 -1.55
N LYS A 24 7.42 6.24 -2.33
CA LYS A 24 8.30 7.38 -2.61
C LYS A 24 7.47 8.61 -2.97
N PRO A 25 7.99 9.84 -2.84
CA PRO A 25 7.23 11.06 -3.12
C PRO A 25 6.58 11.10 -4.50
N GLN A 26 7.23 10.52 -5.52
CA GLN A 26 6.71 10.44 -6.89
C GLN A 26 5.39 9.64 -7.00
N ASN A 27 5.15 8.71 -6.07
CA ASN A 27 3.96 7.86 -6.03
C ASN A 27 2.87 8.40 -5.08
N LEU A 28 3.01 9.65 -4.63
CA LEU A 28 2.03 10.36 -3.81
C LEU A 28 1.36 11.45 -4.66
N LEU A 29 0.13 11.20 -5.07
CA LEU A 29 -0.66 12.19 -5.79
C LEU A 29 -1.27 13.18 -4.80
N ILE A 30 -0.97 14.46 -4.99
CA ILE A 30 -1.45 15.55 -4.11
C ILE A 30 -2.42 16.43 -4.88
N ASP A 31 -3.66 16.52 -4.41
CA ASP A 31 -4.61 17.53 -4.87
C ASP A 31 -4.32 18.84 -4.12
N ARG A 32 -3.84 19.87 -4.83
CA ARG A 32 -3.51 21.17 -4.24
C ARG A 32 -4.72 21.97 -3.76
N ARG A 33 -5.91 21.70 -4.29
CA ARG A 33 -7.14 22.40 -3.89
C ARG A 33 -7.71 21.82 -2.59
N THR A 34 -7.64 20.50 -2.43
CA THR A 34 -8.21 19.81 -1.26
C THR A 34 -7.17 19.37 -0.24
N ASN A 35 -5.88 19.47 -0.56
CA ASN A 35 -4.76 18.90 0.20
C ASN A 35 -4.89 17.37 0.43
N ALA A 36 -5.62 16.68 -0.44
CA ALA A 36 -5.80 15.24 -0.37
C ALA A 36 -4.55 14.51 -0.93
N VAL A 37 -4.13 13.44 -0.26
CA VAL A 37 -3.05 12.55 -0.70
C VAL A 37 -3.63 11.21 -1.14
N LYS A 38 -3.27 10.74 -2.33
CA LYS A 38 -3.60 9.39 -2.83
C LYS A 38 -2.34 8.62 -3.20
N LEU A 39 -2.35 7.32 -2.91
CA LEU A 39 -1.28 6.41 -3.33
C LEU A 39 -1.45 6.05 -4.81
N ALA A 40 -0.35 5.95 -5.54
CA ALA A 40 -0.32 5.60 -6.95
C ALA A 40 0.84 4.63 -7.25
N ASP A 41 0.82 4.08 -8.47
CA ASP A 41 1.79 3.10 -8.96
C ASP A 41 1.89 1.84 -8.09
N PHE A 42 0.97 0.91 -8.37
CA PHE A 42 0.94 -0.42 -7.78
C PHE A 42 1.71 -1.44 -8.65
N GLY A 43 2.58 -1.01 -9.56
CA GLY A 43 3.33 -1.90 -10.46
C GLY A 43 4.22 -2.90 -9.72
N LEU A 44 4.71 -2.52 -8.53
CA LEU A 44 5.46 -3.40 -7.63
C LEU A 44 4.62 -3.95 -6.48
N ALA A 45 3.30 -3.72 -6.46
CA ALA A 45 2.46 -4.19 -5.36
C ALA A 45 2.34 -5.71 -5.35
N ARG A 46 2.15 -6.30 -4.16
CA ARG A 46 1.99 -7.75 -3.99
C ARG A 46 0.94 -8.10 -2.96
N ALA A 47 0.22 -9.18 -3.22
CA ALA A 47 -0.57 -9.83 -2.20
C ALA A 47 0.35 -10.37 -1.09
N PHE A 48 -0.06 -10.23 0.18
CA PHE A 48 0.66 -10.78 1.34
C PHE A 48 -0.30 -11.39 2.35
N GLY A 49 0.11 -12.46 3.02
CA GLY A 49 -0.71 -13.20 3.98
C GLY A 49 0.13 -14.25 4.68
N ILE A 50 -0.47 -14.95 5.66
CA ILE A 50 0.20 -16.05 6.36
C ILE A 50 0.74 -17.01 5.29
N PRO A 51 2.03 -17.34 5.27
CA PRO A 51 2.48 -18.49 4.49
C PRO A 51 1.72 -19.67 5.07
N VAL A 52 0.73 -20.17 4.33
CA VAL A 52 0.19 -21.50 4.61
C VAL A 52 1.41 -22.38 4.45
N ARG A 53 1.95 -22.90 5.56
CA ARG A 53 3.05 -23.87 5.52
C ARG A 53 2.66 -24.89 4.44
N PRO A 54 3.55 -25.28 3.51
CA PRO A 54 3.24 -26.41 2.65
C PRO A 54 2.99 -27.60 3.59
N PHE A 55 1.74 -28.00 3.75
CA PHE A 55 1.33 -29.18 4.52
C PHE A 55 1.48 -30.46 3.67
N THR A 56 2.49 -30.49 2.80
CA THR A 56 2.77 -31.66 1.98
C THR A 56 4.25 -31.99 2.12
N HIS A 57 4.50 -33.06 2.87
CA HIS A 57 5.67 -33.89 2.67
C HIS A 57 5.41 -34.74 1.43
N GLU A 58 6.07 -34.42 0.33
CA GLU A 58 6.52 -35.39 -0.67
C GLU A 58 7.95 -35.02 -1.07
#